data_AF-A0A7D9L9S8-F1
#
_entry.id   AF-A0A7D9L9S8-F1
#
_cell.length_a   1.000
_cell.length_b   1.000
_cell.length_c   1.000
_cell.angle_alpha   90.00
_cell.angle_beta   90.00
_cell.angle_gamma   90.00
#
_symmetry.space_group_name_H-M   'P 1'
#
loop_
_entity.id
_entity.type
_entity.pdbx_description
1 polymer ?
#
loop_
_entity_poly.entity_id
_entity_poly.type
_entity_poly.pdbx_seq_one_letter_code
_entity_poly.pdbx_strand_id
1 'polypeptide(L)' 'DISVLVCDANKLPILFEKADQCPKLRHIIKIGDVSEEDEQNAAKFGITIKSCKDIEELGNNNRKEKS' A
#
# COMPACT_ATOMS: atom_id res chain seq x y z
N ASP A 1 2.49 12.48 -11.02
CA ASP A 1 1.73 11.22 -10.94
C ASP A 1 2.35 10.32 -9.89
N ILE A 2 1.54 9.80 -8.97
CA ILE A 2 1.99 8.95 -7.86
C ILE A 2 1.28 7.60 -8.00
N SER A 3 2.07 6.53 -8.11
CA SER A 3 1.56 5.15 -8.24
C SER A 3 1.62 4.37 -6.93
N VAL A 4 2.52 4.76 -6.03
CA VAL A 4 2.77 4.15 -4.72
C VAL A 4 2.76 5.23 -3.66
N LEU A 5 2.06 4.98 -2.55
CA LEU A 5 2.03 5.87 -1.40
C LEU A 5 2.38 5.11 -0.13
N VAL A 6 3.15 5.73 0.76
CA VAL A 6 3.44 5.21 2.09
C VAL A 6 2.70 6.04 3.12
N CYS A 7 1.92 5.42 4.00
CA CYS A 7 1.16 6.14 5.03
C CYS A 7 1.03 5.36 6.34
N ASP A 8 0.80 6.11 7.41
CA ASP A 8 0.45 5.59 8.72
C ASP A 8 -1.05 5.27 8.80
N ALA A 9 -1.45 4.40 9.74
CA ALA A 9 -2.84 3.97 9.92
C ALA A 9 -3.83 5.15 10.03
N ASN A 10 -3.41 6.24 10.67
CA ASN A 10 -4.26 7.42 10.88
C ASN A 10 -4.66 8.14 9.59
N LYS A 11 -3.89 7.99 8.50
CA LYS A 11 -4.11 8.69 7.22
C LYS A 11 -4.85 7.84 6.18
N LEU A 12 -5.00 6.55 6.45
CA LEU A 12 -5.60 5.59 5.54
C LEU A 12 -7.09 5.88 5.22
N PRO A 13 -7.94 6.29 6.18
CA PRO A 13 -9.35 6.61 5.89
C PRO A 13 -9.49 7.78 4.90
N ILE A 14 -8.72 8.85 5.13
CA ILE A 14 -8.69 10.04 4.26
C ILE A 14 -8.25 9.67 2.86
N LEU A 15 -7.32 8.71 2.74
CA LEU A 15 -6.85 8.19 1.46
C LEU A 15 -7.94 7.46 0.69
N PHE A 16 -8.74 6.64 1.35
CA PHE A 16 -9.88 5.98 0.71
C PHE A 16 -10.97 6.98 0.31
N GLU A 17 -11.27 7.99 1.14
CA GLU A 17 -12.23 9.05 0.79
C GLU A 17 -11.79 9.88 -0.43
N LYS A 18 -10.48 9.99 -0.67
CA LYS A 18 -9.89 10.76 -1.77
C LYS A 18 -9.34 9.89 -2.89
N ALA A 19 -9.53 8.57 -2.84
CA ALA A 19 -8.96 7.63 -3.80
C ALA A 19 -9.40 7.93 -5.24
N ASP A 20 -10.64 8.38 -5.42
CA ASP A 20 -11.20 8.81 -6.72
C ASP A 20 -10.41 9.96 -7.38
N GLN A 21 -9.74 10.80 -6.59
CA GLN A 21 -8.93 11.91 -7.11
C GLN A 21 -7.56 11.43 -7.61
N CYS A 22 -7.20 10.18 -7.31
CA CYS A 22 -5.91 9.59 -7.59
C CYS A 22 -6.05 8.33 -8.47
N PRO A 23 -6.50 8.46 -9.74
CA PRO A 23 -6.79 7.32 -10.61
C PRO A 23 -5.56 6.47 -10.99
N LYS A 24 -4.35 6.97 -10.72
CA LYS A 24 -3.10 6.24 -10.96
C LYS A 24 -2.50 5.60 -9.71
N LEU A 25 -3.10 5.82 -8.54
CA LEU A 25 -2.67 5.19 -7.30
C LEU A 25 -3.04 3.71 -7.36
N ARG A 26 -2.03 2.84 -7.29
CA ARG A 26 -2.20 1.38 -7.37
C ARG A 26 -1.71 0.65 -6.12
N HIS A 27 -0.81 1.27 -5.37
CA HIS A 27 -0.19 0.65 -4.21
C HIS A 27 -0.19 1.59 -3.01
N ILE A 28 -0.60 1.06 -1.85
CA ILE A 28 -0.45 1.70 -0.56
C ILE A 28 0.45 0.82 0.31
N ILE A 29 1.47 1.42 0.91
CA ILE A 29 2.32 0.79 1.92
C ILE A 29 1.91 1.36 3.27
N LYS A 30 1.32 0.54 4.12
CA LYS A 30 0.94 0.92 5.48
C LYS A 30 2.12 0.71 6.43
N ILE A 31 2.40 1.72 7.24
CA ILE A 31 3.32 1.58 8.38
C ILE A 31 2.53 0.91 9.51
N GLY A 32 2.87 -0.35 9.81
CA GLY A 32 2.14 -1.21 10.74
C GLY A 32 1.38 -2.34 10.04
N ASP A 33 0.66 -3.14 10.82
CA ASP A 33 -0.07 -4.30 10.30
C ASP A 33 -1.30 -3.86 9.48
N VAL A 34 -1.55 -4.59 8.40
CA VAL A 34 -2.72 -4.41 7.53
C VAL A 34 -3.82 -5.32 8.04
N SER A 35 -5.03 -4.78 8.22
CA SER A 35 -6.21 -5.56 8.60
C SER A 35 -6.98 -6.01 7.36
N GLU A 36 -7.80 -7.05 7.49
CA GLU A 36 -8.65 -7.53 6.39
C GLU A 36 -9.62 -6.43 5.89
N GLU A 37 -10.09 -5.55 6.78
CA GLU A 37 -10.91 -4.40 6.41
C GLU A 37 -10.15 -3.41 5.52
N ASP A 38 -8.86 -3.17 5.81
CA ASP A 38 -8.00 -2.31 4.98
C ASP A 38 -7.86 -2.89 3.57
N GLU A 39 -7.68 -4.20 3.46
CA GLU A 39 -7.58 -4.91 2.18
C GLU A 39 -8.87 -4.84 1.38
N GLN A 40 -10.02 -5.09 2.04
CA GLN A 40 -11.33 -5.00 1.39
C GLN A 40 -11.61 -3.58 0.90
N ASN A 41 -11.26 -2.56 1.68
CA ASN A 41 -11.44 -1.17 1.28
C ASN A 41 -10.52 -0.80 0.11
N ALA A 42 -9.24 -1.18 0.16
CA ALA A 42 -8.31 -0.95 -0.94
C ALA A 42 -8.75 -1.65 -2.23
N ALA A 43 -9.25 -2.89 -2.14
CA ALA A 43 -9.73 -3.67 -3.26
C ALA A 43 -10.92 -3.02 -3.98
N LYS A 44 -11.82 -2.34 -3.26
CA LYS A 44 -12.93 -1.56 -3.87
C LYS A 44 -12.44 -0.48 -4.84
N PHE A 45 -11.24 0.06 -4.61
CA PHE A 45 -10.62 1.09 -5.45
C PHE A 45 -9.57 0.51 -6.43
N GLY A 46 -9.41 -0.82 -6.50
CA GLY A 46 -8.37 -1.45 -7.31
C GLY A 46 -6.95 -1.19 -6.81
N ILE A 47 -6.81 -0.85 -5.52
CA ILE A 47 -5.54 -0.55 -4.87
C ILE A 47 -5.06 -1.79 -4.12
N THR A 48 -3.79 -2.12 -4.26
CA THR A 48 -3.12 -3.13 -3.43
C THR A 48 -2.54 -2.46 -2.19
N ILE A 49 -2.88 -2.93 -1.00
CA ILE A 49 -2.25 -2.48 0.25
C ILE A 49 -1.29 -3.54 0.77
N LYS A 50 -0.12 -3.13 1.27
CA LYS A 50 0.88 -4.01 1.91
C LYS A 50 1.44 -3.36 3.16
N SER A 51 1.83 -4.16 4.15
CA SER A 51 2.57 -3.63 5.29
C SER A 51 4.02 -3.35 4.91
N CYS A 52 4.73 -2.54 5.70
CA CYS A 52 6.16 -2.37 5.53
C CYS A 52 6.92 -3.72 5.64
N LYS A 53 6.49 -4.61 6.55
CA LYS A 53 7.08 -5.95 6.71
C LYS A 53 6.97 -6.79 5.43
N ASP A 54 5.79 -6.79 4.79
CA ASP A 54 5.58 -7.50 3.52
C ASP A 54 6.57 -7.04 2.45
N ILE A 55 6.88 -5.74 2.41
CA ILE A 55 7.79 -5.15 1.43
C ILE A 55 9.24 -5.52 1.74
N GLU A 56 9.62 -5.55 3.00
CA GLU A 56 10.94 -6.00 3.43
C GLU A 56 11.17 -7.48 3.09
N GLU A 57 10.18 -8.34 3.35
CA GLU A 57 10.23 -9.76 2.97
C GLU A 57 10.30 -9.94 1.45
N LEU A 58 9.49 -9.19 0.70
CA LEU A 58 9.52 -9.21 -0.76
C LEU A 58 10.88 -8.74 -1.30
N GLY A 59 11.46 -7.71 -0.68
CA GLY A 59 12.81 -7.23 -0.96
C GLY A 59 13.88 -8.29 -0.69
N ASN A 60 13.83 -8.96 0.45
CA ASN A 60 14.76 -10.03 0.80
C ASN A 60 14.67 -11.21 -0.17
N ASN A 61 13.46 -11.65 -0.51
CA ASN A 61 13.23 -12.77 -1.43
C ASN A 61 13.65 -12.45 -2.88
N ASN A 62 13.67 -11.17 -3.26
CA ASN A 62 14.05 -10.72 -4.59
C ASN A 62 15.41 -10.00 -4.62
N ARG A 63 16.19 -10.07 -3.54
CA ARG A 63 17.52 -9.47 -3.44
C ARG A 63 18.48 -10.17 -4.41
N LYS A 64 18.48 -9.73 -5.66
CA LYS A 64 19.54 -9.99 -6.62
C LYS A 64 20.62 -8.96 -6.36
N GLU A 65 21.54 -9.28 -5.45
CA GLU A 65 22.82 -8.55 -5.43
C GLU A 65 23.42 -8.65 -6.83
N LYS A 66 23.60 -7.50 -7.50
CA LYS A 66 24.58 -7.42 -8.58
C LYS A 66 25.93 -7.60 -7.90
N SER A 67 26.54 -8.77 -8.10
CA SER A 67 27.95 -9.01 -7.83
C SER A 67 28.83 -7.95 -8.46
#